data_AF-A0A3P3FM89-F1
#
_entry.id   AF-A0A3P3FM89-F1
#
_cell.length_a   1.000
_cell.length_b   1.000
_cell.length_c   1.000
_cell.angle_alpha   90.00
_cell.angle_beta   90.00
_cell.angle_gamma   90.00
#
_symmetry.space_group_name_H-M   'P 1'
#
loop_
_entity.id
_entity.type
_entity.pdbx_description
1 polymer ?
#
loop_
_entity_poly.entity_id
_entity_poly.type
_entity_poly.pdbx_seq_one_letter_code
_entity_poly.pdbx_strand_id
1 'polypeptide(L)'
;MVTRSRGIPAPTIIDREMPHQVALPDDICTDRNYTLIRRFLEERRLSCRTRAVIAVWEDGTQEQWRLHCFADRAAAAAFLDHFGAIMFDPKRDREHGRARGVWRRQGAYERILELGPLSVPEALRN
;
A
#
# COMPACT_ATOMS: atom_id res chain seq x y z
N MET A 1 -1.47 0.68 -37.69
CA MET A 1 -1.61 -0.28 -36.58
C MET A 1 -1.40 0.50 -35.29
N VAL A 2 -2.46 0.85 -34.57
CA VAL A 2 -2.32 1.64 -33.33
C VAL A 2 -1.68 0.74 -32.28
N THR A 3 -0.42 1.00 -31.94
CA THR A 3 0.23 0.43 -30.77
C THR A 3 -0.58 0.86 -29.56
N ARG A 4 -1.43 -0.04 -29.05
CA ARG A 4 -2.17 0.17 -27.81
C ARG A 4 -1.14 0.35 -26.72
N SER A 5 -1.05 1.58 -26.19
CA SER A 5 -0.34 1.87 -24.95
C SER A 5 -0.68 0.77 -23.94
N ARG A 6 0.34 0.15 -23.31
CA ARG A 6 0.15 -0.80 -22.21
C ARG A 6 -0.55 -0.07 -21.07
N GLY A 7 -1.87 0.05 -21.17
CA GLY A 7 -2.71 0.71 -20.19
C GLY A 7 -2.49 0.05 -18.85
N ILE A 8 -2.43 0.86 -17.79
CA ILE A 8 -2.37 0.38 -16.42
C ILE A 8 -3.46 -0.72 -16.30
N PRO A 9 -3.09 -1.99 -16.03
CA PRO A 9 -4.05 -3.07 -15.97
C PRO A 9 -5.15 -2.73 -14.98
N ALA A 10 -6.38 -3.15 -15.32
CA ALA A 10 -7.54 -2.88 -14.49
C ALA A 10 -7.27 -3.37 -13.06
N PRO A 11 -7.78 -2.68 -12.02
CA PRO A 11 -7.51 -3.06 -10.64
C PRO A 11 -7.86 -4.51 -10.32
N THR A 12 -8.87 -5.08 -10.99
CA THR A 12 -9.26 -6.50 -10.89
C THR A 12 -8.22 -7.47 -11.45
N ILE A 13 -7.46 -7.08 -12.46
CA ILE A 13 -6.33 -7.87 -12.99
C ILE A 13 -5.20 -7.88 -11.95
N ILE A 14 -4.88 -6.71 -11.38
CA ILE A 14 -3.86 -6.60 -10.32
C ILE A 14 -4.28 -7.43 -9.10
N ASP A 15 -5.54 -7.35 -8.67
CA ASP A 15 -6.03 -8.12 -7.52
C ASP A 15 -6.01 -9.64 -7.78
N ARG A 16 -6.08 -10.08 -9.05
CA ARG A 16 -5.97 -11.50 -9.45
C ARG A 16 -4.51 -11.98 -9.54
N GLU A 17 -3.63 -11.18 -10.12
CA GLU A 17 -2.22 -11.53 -10.33
C GLU A 17 -1.36 -11.26 -9.07
N MET A 18 -1.78 -10.31 -8.25
CA MET A 18 -1.08 -9.84 -7.05
C MET A 18 -2.05 -9.70 -5.87
N PRO A 19 -2.58 -10.84 -5.36
CA PRO A 19 -3.61 -10.83 -4.34
C PRO A 19 -3.08 -10.44 -2.95
N HIS A 20 -1.77 -10.49 -2.72
CA HIS A 20 -1.17 -10.21 -1.42
C HIS A 20 -0.77 -8.74 -1.34
N GLN A 21 -1.66 -7.92 -0.79
CA GLN A 21 -1.49 -6.47 -0.73
C GLN A 21 -1.23 -6.06 0.72
N VAL A 22 -0.23 -5.20 0.91
CA VAL A 22 0.11 -4.61 2.20
C VAL A 22 0.16 -3.10 2.05
N ALA A 23 -0.26 -2.37 3.08
CA ALA A 23 -0.52 -0.95 3.06
C ALA A 23 0.41 -0.22 4.03
N LEU A 24 0.97 0.90 3.57
CA LEU A 24 1.70 1.86 4.38
C LEU A 24 1.06 3.26 4.20
N PRO A 25 1.06 4.12 5.23
CA PRO A 25 0.72 5.54 5.06
C PRO A 25 1.58 6.17 3.96
N ASP A 26 1.01 7.02 3.11
CA ASP A 26 1.77 7.55 1.97
C ASP A 26 2.84 8.56 2.41
N ASP A 27 2.59 9.30 3.48
CA ASP A 27 3.53 10.26 4.09
C ASP A 27 4.80 9.56 4.63
N ILE A 28 4.67 8.34 5.16
CA ILE A 28 5.81 7.52 5.58
C ILE A 28 6.62 6.98 4.39
N CYS A 29 6.04 6.90 3.19
CA CYS A 29 6.67 6.29 2.01
C CYS A 29 7.50 7.28 1.18
N THR A 30 8.05 8.32 1.80
CA THR A 30 8.75 9.45 1.16
C THR A 30 10.26 9.46 1.47
N ASP A 31 11.03 10.23 0.70
CA ASP A 31 12.45 10.53 0.95
C ASP A 31 13.33 9.29 1.29
N ARG A 32 14.01 9.31 2.44
CA ARG A 32 14.87 8.22 2.94
C ARG A 32 14.09 6.91 3.06
N ASN A 33 12.84 6.95 3.48
CA ASN A 33 12.00 5.76 3.65
C ASN A 33 11.71 5.11 2.30
N TYR A 34 11.46 5.90 1.25
CA TYR A 34 11.34 5.37 -0.10
C TYR A 34 12.60 4.60 -0.52
N THR A 35 13.78 5.14 -0.20
CA THR A 35 15.06 4.48 -0.47
C THR A 35 15.21 3.17 0.31
N LEU A 36 14.82 3.14 1.58
CA LEU A 36 14.85 1.92 2.41
C LEU A 36 13.93 0.84 1.85
N ILE A 37 12.69 1.20 1.50
CA ILE A 37 11.72 0.29 0.88
C ILE A 37 12.28 -0.28 -0.43
N ARG A 38 12.86 0.58 -1.29
CA ARG A 38 13.43 0.16 -2.57
C ARG A 38 14.60 -0.80 -2.39
N ARG A 39 15.53 -0.49 -1.47
CA ARG A 39 16.68 -1.37 -1.17
C ARG A 39 16.25 -2.73 -0.65
N PHE A 40 15.29 -2.78 0.27
CA PHE A 40 14.75 -4.03 0.79
C PHE A 40 14.21 -4.93 -0.32
N LEU A 41 13.47 -4.35 -1.28
CA LEU A 41 12.94 -5.09 -2.42
C LEU A 41 14.06 -5.58 -3.35
N GLU A 42 15.05 -4.74 -3.64
CA GLU A 42 16.17 -5.08 -4.52
C GLU A 42 17.07 -6.18 -3.94
N GLU A 43 17.46 -6.06 -2.68
CA GLU A 43 18.34 -7.02 -1.99
C GLU A 43 17.72 -8.43 -1.94
N ARG A 44 16.39 -8.49 -1.79
CA ARG A 44 15.63 -9.74 -1.74
C ARG A 44 15.10 -10.18 -3.11
N ARG A 45 15.41 -9.43 -4.18
CA ARG A 45 14.92 -9.65 -5.55
C ARG A 45 13.39 -9.78 -5.63
N LEU A 46 12.69 -9.03 -4.78
CA LEU A 46 11.23 -9.01 -4.74
C LEU A 46 10.71 -7.97 -5.74
N SER A 47 9.69 -8.35 -6.50
CA SER A 47 8.94 -7.42 -7.34
C SER A 47 7.58 -7.15 -6.71
N CYS A 48 7.21 -5.88 -6.65
CA CYS A 48 5.91 -5.44 -6.18
C CYS A 48 5.38 -4.34 -7.10
N ARG A 49 4.06 -4.20 -7.14
CA ARG A 49 3.41 -3.08 -7.82
C ARG A 49 2.82 -2.15 -6.78
N THR A 50 3.06 -0.86 -6.91
CA THR A 50 2.49 0.14 -6.01
C THR A 50 1.20 0.72 -6.57
N ARG A 51 0.27 1.08 -5.68
CA ARG A 51 -0.97 1.82 -6.00
C ARG A 51 -1.41 2.64 -4.79
N ALA A 52 -2.11 3.74 -5.03
CA ALA A 52 -2.68 4.56 -3.97
C ALA A 52 -4.12 4.14 -3.63
N VAL A 53 -4.49 4.30 -2.37
CA VAL A 53 -5.87 4.26 -1.87
C VAL A 53 -6.06 5.38 -0.83
N ILE A 54 -7.30 5.84 -0.68
CA ILE A 54 -7.71 6.80 0.34
C ILE A 54 -8.39 6.00 1.44
N ALA A 55 -7.75 5.91 2.60
CA ALA A 55 -8.36 5.37 3.79
C ALA A 55 -9.34 6.41 4.36
N VAL A 56 -10.56 5.97 4.68
CA VAL A 56 -11.62 6.82 5.23
C VAL A 56 -12.13 6.19 6.52
N TRP A 57 -12.15 6.95 7.61
CA TRP A 57 -12.62 6.54 8.93
C TRP A 57 -14.05 7.02 9.20
N GLU A 58 -14.66 6.48 10.26
CA GLU A 58 -16.06 6.74 10.63
C GLU A 58 -16.33 8.20 11.02
N ASP A 59 -15.31 8.90 11.50
CA ASP A 59 -15.33 10.33 11.83
C ASP A 59 -15.23 11.24 10.59
N GLY A 60 -15.07 10.66 9.40
CA GLY A 60 -14.90 11.37 8.14
C GLY A 60 -13.45 11.74 7.83
N THR A 61 -12.49 11.41 8.71
CA THR A 61 -11.07 11.62 8.47
C THR A 61 -10.61 10.77 7.29
N GLN A 62 -9.74 11.35 6.45
CA GLN A 62 -9.22 10.70 5.25
C GLN A 62 -7.70 10.78 5.22
N GLU A 63 -7.05 9.69 4.82
CA GLU A 63 -5.60 9.63 4.68
C GLU A 63 -5.21 8.89 3.42
N GLN A 64 -4.15 9.33 2.74
CA GLN A 64 -3.62 8.64 1.58
C GLN A 64 -2.70 7.50 2.02
N TRP A 65 -2.91 6.32 1.45
CA TRP A 65 -2.15 5.11 1.73
C TRP A 65 -1.60 4.53 0.43
N ARG A 66 -0.41 3.94 0.52
CA ARG A 66 0.26 3.24 -0.56
C ARG A 66 0.18 1.74 -0.33
N LEU A 67 -0.43 1.03 -1.27
CA LEU A 67 -0.43 -0.43 -1.30
C LEU A 67 0.78 -0.92 -2.08
N HIS A 68 1.46 -1.90 -1.51
CA HIS A 68 2.47 -2.73 -2.15
C HIS A 68 1.82 -4.09 -2.46
N CYS A 69 1.52 -4.33 -3.74
CA CYS A 69 0.90 -5.55 -4.21
C CYS A 69 2.00 -6.55 -4.60
N PHE A 70 1.94 -7.75 -4.01
CA PHE A 70 2.83 -8.87 -4.28
C PHE A 70 2.06 -10.04 -4.89
N ALA A 71 2.71 -10.74 -5.82
CA ALA A 71 2.20 -12.01 -6.35
C ALA A 71 2.38 -13.16 -5.36
N ASP A 72 3.46 -13.13 -4.59
CA ASP A 72 3.83 -14.18 -3.64
C ASP A 72 3.46 -13.81 -2.19
N ARG A 73 2.90 -14.78 -1.46
CA ARG A 73 2.48 -14.59 -0.06
C ARG A 73 3.66 -14.40 0.88
N ALA A 74 4.76 -15.13 0.67
CA ALA A 74 5.95 -15.04 1.52
C ALA A 74 6.64 -13.68 1.32
N ALA A 75 6.64 -13.14 0.10
CA ALA A 75 7.12 -11.78 -0.18
C ALA A 75 6.30 -10.72 0.59
N ALA A 76 4.97 -10.80 0.55
CA ALA A 76 4.11 -9.89 1.31
C ALA A 76 4.30 -10.05 2.82
N ALA A 77 4.42 -11.28 3.31
CA ALA A 77 4.67 -11.55 4.73
C ALA A 77 6.03 -11.00 5.19
N ALA A 78 7.08 -11.16 4.38
CA ALA A 78 8.40 -10.60 4.70
C ALA A 78 8.38 -9.07 4.71
N PHE A 79 7.64 -8.44 3.80
CA PHE A 79 7.46 -7.00 3.80
C PHE A 79 6.68 -6.51 5.03
N LEU A 80 5.60 -7.21 5.36
CA LEU A 80 4.79 -6.92 6.54
C LEU A 80 5.61 -7.04 7.83
N ASP A 81 6.34 -8.14 7.98
CA ASP A 81 7.17 -8.41 9.16
C ASP A 81 8.27 -7.36 9.32
N HIS A 82 8.92 -6.99 8.22
CA HIS A 82 10.03 -6.04 8.27
C HIS A 82 9.59 -4.60 8.53
N PHE A 83 8.50 -4.16 7.90
CA PHE A 83 8.05 -2.76 7.96
C PHE A 83 6.89 -2.53 8.91
N GLY A 84 6.25 -3.56 9.48
CA GLY A 84 5.02 -3.38 10.26
C GLY A 84 3.82 -2.90 9.43
N ALA A 85 3.83 -3.14 8.12
CA ALA A 85 2.75 -2.73 7.22
C ALA A 85 1.41 -3.39 7.58
N ILE A 86 0.29 -2.80 7.14
CA ILE A 86 -1.04 -3.35 7.41
C ILE A 86 -1.49 -4.23 6.23
N MET A 87 -2.03 -5.42 6.50
CA MET A 87 -2.63 -6.25 5.45
C MET A 87 -3.85 -5.56 4.83
N PHE A 88 -3.91 -5.54 3.51
CA PHE A 88 -5.07 -5.09 2.73
C PHE A 88 -5.68 -6.28 1.99
N ASP A 89 -6.94 -6.60 2.27
CA ASP A 89 -7.69 -7.65 1.58
C ASP A 89 -8.56 -7.01 0.47
N PRO A 90 -8.15 -7.07 -0.80
CA PRO A 90 -8.88 -6.43 -1.88
C PRO A 90 -10.31 -6.95 -2.06
N LYS A 91 -10.65 -8.17 -1.59
CA LYS A 91 -12.01 -8.69 -1.69
C LYS A 91 -12.94 -8.06 -0.65
N ARG A 92 -12.43 -7.86 0.57
CA ARG A 92 -13.18 -7.30 1.70
C ARG A 92 -13.14 -5.77 1.68
N ASP A 93 -11.96 -5.21 1.57
CA ASP A 93 -11.68 -3.78 1.76
C ASP A 93 -12.12 -2.90 0.58
N ARG A 94 -12.38 -3.50 -0.60
CA ARG A 94 -12.91 -2.78 -1.77
C ARG A 94 -14.44 -2.81 -1.87
N GLU A 95 -15.14 -3.25 -0.83
CA GLU A 95 -16.60 -3.36 -0.86
C GLU A 95 -17.09 -4.14 -2.08
N HIS A 96 -16.51 -5.33 -2.32
CA HIS A 96 -16.77 -6.16 -3.50
C HIS A 96 -16.48 -5.46 -4.86
N GLY A 97 -15.52 -4.54 -4.89
CA GLY A 97 -15.12 -3.80 -6.09
C GLY A 97 -15.89 -2.50 -6.33
N ARG A 98 -16.79 -2.10 -5.42
CA ARG A 98 -17.51 -0.83 -5.48
C ARG A 98 -16.63 0.36 -5.06
N ALA A 99 -15.70 0.14 -4.15
CA ALA A 99 -14.75 1.16 -3.73
C ALA A 99 -13.56 1.23 -4.68
N ARG A 100 -13.59 2.20 -5.60
CA ARG A 100 -12.48 2.50 -6.51
C ARG A 100 -11.48 3.41 -5.80
N GLY A 101 -10.55 2.80 -5.08
CA GLY A 101 -9.47 3.54 -4.41
C GLY A 101 -9.87 4.13 -3.07
N VAL A 102 -11.03 3.76 -2.52
CA VAL A 102 -11.41 4.06 -1.14
C VAL A 102 -11.24 2.80 -0.31
N TRP A 103 -10.72 2.94 0.90
CA TRP A 103 -10.61 1.89 1.90
C TRP A 103 -11.31 2.35 3.18
N ARG A 104 -12.45 1.75 3.51
CA ARG A 104 -13.19 2.10 4.73
C ARG A 104 -12.52 1.43 5.93
N ARG A 105 -11.94 2.23 6.82
CA ARG A 105 -11.32 1.78 8.06
C ARG A 105 -12.38 1.76 9.17
N GLN A 106 -12.35 0.72 9.99
CA GLN A 106 -13.18 0.62 11.19
C GLN A 106 -12.40 1.15 12.39
N GLY A 107 -13.09 1.79 13.33
CA GLY A 107 -12.50 2.31 14.57
C GLY A 107 -12.03 3.76 14.46
N ALA A 108 -11.39 4.23 15.53
CA ALA A 108 -10.86 5.59 15.60
C ALA A 108 -9.63 5.76 14.69
N TYR A 109 -9.51 6.94 14.09
CA TYR A 109 -8.29 7.33 13.39
C TYR A 109 -7.16 7.53 14.40
N GLU A 110 -6.04 6.84 14.17
CA GLU A 110 -4.78 7.08 14.86
C GLU A 110 -3.71 7.30 13.79
N ARG A 111 -3.06 8.47 13.85
CA ARG A 111 -2.03 8.84 12.89
C ARG A 111 -0.78 8.00 13.15
N ILE A 112 -0.37 7.23 12.16
CA ILE A 112 0.80 6.36 12.27
C ILE A 112 2.04 7.15 11.86
N LEU A 113 2.88 7.48 12.84
CA LEU A 113 4.13 8.21 12.60
C LEU A 113 5.32 7.27 12.37
N GLU A 114 5.26 6.03 12.87
CA GLU A 114 6.39 5.10 12.85
C GLU A 114 5.90 3.67 12.54
N LEU A 115 6.62 2.98 11.67
CA LEU A 115 6.34 1.60 11.24
C LEU A 115 7.65 0.86 10.98
N GLY A 116 8.04 -0.02 11.91
CA GLY A 116 9.30 -0.75 11.84
C GLY A 116 10.50 0.21 11.69
N PRO A 117 11.33 0.08 10.64
CA PRO A 117 12.45 0.99 10.38
C PRO A 117 12.04 2.30 9.70
N LEU A 118 10.75 2.50 9.40
CA LEU A 118 10.23 3.69 8.73
C LEU A 118 9.67 4.66 9.76
N SER A 119 9.91 5.95 9.52
CA SER A 119 9.40 7.00 10.38
C SER A 119 9.07 8.23 9.56
N VAL A 120 7.90 8.83 9.77
CA VAL A 120 7.44 10.00 9.00
C VAL A 120 8.49 11.10 9.17
N PRO A 121 9.02 11.68 8.08
CA PRO A 121 10.01 12.75 8.15
C PRO A 121 9.52 13.90 9.04
N GLU A 122 10.41 14.50 9.84
CA GLU A 122 10.04 15.55 10.80
C GLU A 122 9.27 16.71 10.15
N ALA A 123 9.62 17.06 8.91
CA ALA A 123 8.92 18.08 8.14
C ALA A 123 7.42 17.80 7.91
N LEU A 124 7.00 16.53 7.95
CA LEU A 124 5.63 16.08 7.73
C LEU A 124 4.88 15.75 9.04
N ARG A 125 5.52 15.86 10.21
CA ARG A 125 4.93 15.51 11.52
C ARG A 125 4.06 16.62 12.14
N ASN A 126 4.01 17.81 11.52
CA ASN A 126 3.22 18.94 12.00
C ASN A 126 1.71 18.77 11.76
#